data_AF-A0A1F2W6C2-F1
#
_entry.id   AF-A0A1F2W6C2-F1
#
_cell.length_a   1.000
_cell.length_b   1.000
_cell.length_c   1.000
_cell.angle_alpha   90.00
_cell.angle_beta   90.00
_cell.angle_gamma   90.00
#
_symmetry.space_group_name_H-M   'P 1'
#
loop_
_entity.id
_entity.type
_entity.pdbx_description
1 polymer ?
#
loop_
_entity_poly.entity_id
_entity_poly.type
_entity_poly.pdbx_seq_one_letter_code
_entity_poly.pdbx_strand_id
1 'polypeptide(L)'
;MRVIGIIGYKKSGKTALMLKLSDELTERGYKVAVIKHVNEDLDLANSDTSKYKEVLTQVAAITPKEVVIFLKNKNNLEEIIKYFEADIILIEGFKKEKTFPKIVCLREKSEKAELFDGLQLCTTGFTSKEVNEKLCDFNILNDEDIKKIAEMAINKSFKLPNLNCGECGYQDCYGLAQEIVKGNKILDDCPSLEPSTLVKVNGKIISMNPFIAKIIKNTITGLLSSLKGFIKGDIEIKIKQK
;
A
#
# COMPACT_ATOMS: atom_id res chain seq x y z
N MET A 1 -8.78 -0.79 -2.30
CA MET A 1 -7.74 0.06 -1.71
C MET A 1 -6.52 0.04 -2.60
N ARG A 2 -5.99 1.22 -2.94
CA ARG A 2 -4.80 1.39 -3.76
C ARG A 2 -3.67 2.01 -2.94
N VAL A 3 -2.43 1.76 -3.33
CA VAL A 3 -1.24 2.26 -2.60
C VAL A 3 -0.25 2.86 -3.59
N ILE A 4 0.34 3.99 -3.22
CA ILE A 4 1.42 4.62 -3.98
C ILE A 4 2.48 5.19 -3.03
N GLY A 5 3.74 4.93 -3.34
CA GLY A 5 4.88 5.42 -2.58
C GLY A 5 5.34 6.79 -3.07
N ILE A 6 5.77 7.65 -2.16
CA ILE A 6 6.44 8.91 -2.43
C ILE A 6 7.82 8.81 -1.80
N ILE A 7 8.84 8.71 -2.66
CA ILE A 7 10.23 8.48 -2.24
C ILE A 7 11.14 9.63 -2.66
N GLY A 8 12.25 9.79 -1.94
CA GLY A 8 13.20 10.88 -2.19
C GLY A 8 13.99 11.22 -0.94
N TYR A 9 15.04 12.03 -1.08
CA TYR A 9 15.88 12.47 0.02
C TYR A 9 15.27 13.59 0.86
N LYS A 10 15.87 13.89 2.02
CA LYS A 10 15.40 15.00 2.87
C LYS A 10 15.42 16.29 2.05
N LYS A 11 14.38 17.13 2.20
CA LYS A 11 14.19 18.37 1.44
C LYS A 11 14.00 18.21 -0.09
N SER A 12 13.63 17.03 -0.59
CA SER A 12 13.29 16.85 -2.02
C SER A 12 11.86 17.23 -2.40
N GLY A 13 11.06 17.70 -1.44
CA GLY A 13 9.67 18.11 -1.68
C GLY A 13 8.61 17.05 -1.43
N LYS A 14 8.97 15.88 -0.88
CA LYS A 14 8.02 14.82 -0.52
C LYS A 14 6.81 15.32 0.27
N THR A 15 7.04 16.05 1.36
CA THR A 15 5.94 16.54 2.21
C THR A 15 5.05 17.55 1.48
N ALA A 16 5.63 18.43 0.65
CA ALA A 16 4.85 19.37 -0.16
C ALA A 16 4.00 18.65 -1.21
N LEU A 17 4.59 17.66 -1.90
CA LEU A 17 3.87 16.81 -2.84
C LEU A 17 2.76 16.02 -2.14
N MET A 18 3.05 15.42 -0.99
CA MET A 18 2.08 14.65 -0.20
C MET A 18 0.86 15.48 0.17
N LEU A 19 1.04 16.70 0.66
CA LEU A 19 -0.06 17.60 1.03
C LEU A 19 -0.90 17.96 -0.21
N LYS A 20 -0.26 18.52 -1.25
CA LYS A 20 -0.95 18.92 -2.49
C LYS A 20 -1.68 17.75 -3.16
N LEU A 21 -1.07 16.57 -3.20
CA LEU A 21 -1.67 15.38 -3.77
C LEU A 21 -2.82 14.84 -2.91
N SER A 22 -2.71 14.91 -1.57
CA SER A 22 -3.80 14.52 -0.67
C SER A 22 -5.01 15.43 -0.85
N ASP A 23 -4.78 16.75 -0.94
CA ASP A 23 -5.84 17.74 -1.16
C ASP A 23 -6.54 17.49 -2.51
N GLU A 24 -5.78 17.40 -3.60
CA GLU A 24 -6.32 17.14 -4.94
C GLU A 24 -7.11 15.82 -5.03
N LEU A 25 -6.62 14.74 -4.42
CA LEU A 25 -7.33 13.46 -4.39
C LEU A 25 -8.60 13.53 -3.54
N THR A 26 -8.58 14.28 -2.43
CA THR A 26 -9.74 14.47 -1.55
C THR A 26 -10.80 15.33 -2.23
N GLU A 27 -10.41 16.39 -2.94
CA GLU A 27 -11.33 17.22 -3.75
C GLU A 27 -12.02 16.41 -4.85
N ARG A 28 -11.35 15.38 -5.38
CA ARG A 28 -11.93 14.41 -6.32
C ARG A 28 -12.81 13.33 -5.66
N GLY A 29 -13.02 13.40 -4.34
CA GLY A 29 -13.94 12.54 -3.60
C GLY A 29 -13.35 11.22 -3.11
N TYR A 30 -12.02 11.03 -3.16
CA TYR A 30 -11.38 9.83 -2.61
C TYR A 30 -11.16 9.95 -1.10
N LYS A 31 -11.37 8.86 -0.36
CA LYS A 31 -10.86 8.73 1.01
C LYS A 31 -9.36 8.49 0.97
N VAL A 32 -8.56 9.46 1.37
CA VAL A 32 -7.10 9.39 1.35
C VAL A 32 -6.55 9.14 2.75
N ALA A 33 -5.60 8.21 2.86
CA ALA A 33 -4.80 8.04 4.06
C ALA A 33 -3.32 8.18 3.76
N VAL A 34 -2.55 8.55 4.79
CA VAL A 34 -1.10 8.73 4.69
C VAL A 34 -0.39 7.82 5.69
N ILE A 35 0.62 7.10 5.21
CA ILE A 35 1.57 6.38 6.07
C ILE A 35 2.96 6.99 5.86
N LYS A 36 3.55 7.49 6.93
CA LYS A 36 4.90 8.07 6.89
C LYS A 36 5.88 7.18 7.64
N HIS A 37 6.92 6.73 6.94
CA HIS A 37 8.03 6.02 7.54
C HIS A 37 9.04 7.01 8.10
N VAL A 38 9.15 7.06 9.43
CA VAL A 38 10.13 7.88 10.16
C VAL A 38 11.19 6.98 10.79
N ASN A 39 12.44 7.46 10.83
CA ASN A 39 13.55 6.74 11.46
C ASN A 39 13.78 7.16 12.92
N GLU A 40 13.15 8.24 13.35
CA GLU A 40 13.27 8.81 14.69
C GLU A 40 12.01 8.50 15.50
N ASP A 41 12.13 8.49 16.83
CA ASP A 41 11.01 8.24 17.72
C ASP A 41 9.93 9.33 17.59
N LEU A 42 8.67 8.89 17.62
CA LEU A 42 7.51 9.79 17.58
C LEU A 42 7.19 10.29 19.00
N ASP A 43 7.56 11.53 19.28
CA ASP A 43 7.16 12.23 20.51
C ASP A 43 5.91 13.10 20.28
N LEU A 44 4.77 12.42 20.16
CA LEU A 44 3.46 13.04 19.88
C LEU A 44 2.54 13.06 21.11
N ALA A 45 3.02 12.66 22.29
CA ALA A 45 2.20 12.46 23.48
C ALA A 45 2.44 13.54 24.54
N ASN A 46 1.40 13.88 25.31
CA ASN A 46 1.57 14.68 26.51
C ASN A 46 2.33 13.89 27.60
N SER A 47 2.81 14.60 28.64
CA SER A 47 3.67 14.03 29.69
C SER A 47 3.06 12.80 30.39
N ASP A 48 1.74 12.72 30.54
CA ASP A 48 1.08 11.60 31.21
C ASP A 48 0.87 10.40 30.28
N THR A 49 0.52 10.62 29.00
CA THR A 49 0.42 9.52 28.02
C THR A 49 1.79 8.90 27.74
N SER A 50 2.86 9.70 27.77
CA SER A 50 4.23 9.22 27.61
C SER A 50 4.65 8.22 28.68
N LYS A 51 4.19 8.39 29.94
CA LYS A 51 4.43 7.40 31.02
C LYS A 51 3.83 6.03 30.70
N TYR A 52 2.62 6.00 30.13
CA TYR A 52 2.01 4.73 29.68
C TYR A 52 2.78 4.13 28.50
N LYS A 53 3.25 4.96 27.56
CA LYS A 53 4.08 4.49 26.43
C LYS A 53 5.33 3.79 26.92
N GLU A 54 5.95 4.22 28.02
CA GLU A 54 7.17 3.57 28.54
C GLU A 54 6.92 2.11 28.95
N VAL A 55 5.80 1.84 29.64
CA VAL A 55 5.54 0.52 30.27
C VAL A 55 4.60 -0.38 29.48
N LEU A 56 3.80 0.14 28.55
CA LEU A 56 2.81 -0.62 27.77
C LEU A 56 3.20 -0.73 26.29
N THR A 57 2.74 -1.81 25.64
CA THR A 57 2.93 -2.02 24.20
C THR A 57 1.86 -1.35 23.35
N GLN A 58 0.71 -1.03 23.93
CA GLN A 58 -0.42 -0.39 23.26
C GLN A 58 -1.04 0.66 24.17
N VAL A 59 -1.21 1.88 23.65
CA VAL A 59 -1.83 2.99 24.38
C VAL A 59 -2.73 3.74 23.40
N ALA A 60 -3.94 4.10 23.83
CA ALA A 60 -4.84 4.95 23.06
C ALA A 60 -5.23 6.18 23.89
N ALA A 61 -5.20 7.35 23.25
CA ALA A 61 -5.77 8.59 23.76
C ALA A 61 -6.94 9.00 22.86
N ILE A 62 -8.09 9.27 23.47
CA ILE A 62 -9.34 9.55 22.75
C ILE A 62 -9.85 10.92 23.20
N THR A 63 -10.21 11.75 22.24
CA THR A 63 -10.93 13.01 22.46
C THR A 63 -12.23 13.00 21.64
N PRO A 64 -13.16 13.94 21.87
CA PRO A 64 -14.33 14.09 20.99
C PRO A 64 -14.00 14.38 19.53
N LYS A 65 -12.75 14.79 19.20
CA LYS A 65 -12.33 15.19 17.86
C LYS A 65 -11.42 14.18 17.17
N GLU A 66 -10.62 13.43 17.91
CA GLU A 66 -9.58 12.57 17.35
C GLU A 66 -9.18 11.44 18.29
N VAL A 67 -8.52 10.44 17.71
CA VAL A 67 -7.93 9.31 18.41
C VAL A 67 -6.47 9.19 18.02
N VAL A 68 -5.60 9.01 19.01
CA VAL A 68 -4.19 8.68 18.81
C VAL A 68 -3.93 7.30 19.39
N ILE A 69 -3.37 6.40 18.59
CA ILE A 69 -3.02 5.04 19.00
C ILE A 69 -1.50 4.86 18.88
N PHE A 70 -0.86 4.50 19.97
CA PHE A 70 0.55 4.10 20.03
C PHE A 70 0.63 2.58 20.06
N LEU A 71 1.33 2.01 19.08
CA LEU A 71 1.59 0.57 18.98
C LEU A 71 3.10 0.33 18.93
N LYS A 72 3.68 -0.21 20.01
CA LYS A 72 5.09 -0.62 20.02
C LYS A 72 5.28 -1.91 19.24
N ASN A 73 6.48 -2.06 18.65
CA ASN A 73 6.94 -3.25 17.93
C ASN A 73 6.08 -3.63 16.70
N LYS A 74 5.30 -2.69 16.18
CA LYS A 74 4.50 -2.85 14.95
C LYS A 74 5.15 -2.06 13.81
N ASN A 75 6.11 -2.71 13.14
CA ASN A 75 6.90 -2.08 12.07
C ASN A 75 6.53 -2.61 10.67
N ASN A 76 5.57 -3.53 10.60
CA ASN A 76 5.19 -4.16 9.35
C ASN A 76 4.09 -3.35 8.65
N LEU A 77 4.41 -2.83 7.46
CA LEU A 77 3.49 -2.08 6.63
C LEU A 77 2.20 -2.86 6.32
N GLU A 78 2.28 -4.18 6.09
CA GLU A 78 1.11 -5.03 5.80
C GLU A 78 0.14 -5.12 6.97
N GLU A 79 0.63 -4.94 8.20
CA GLU A 79 -0.22 -4.90 9.39
C GLU A 79 -0.82 -3.51 9.59
N ILE A 80 -0.02 -2.46 9.38
CA ILE A 80 -0.43 -1.07 9.58
C ILE A 80 -1.51 -0.66 8.58
N ILE A 81 -1.37 -1.05 7.31
CA ILE A 81 -2.32 -0.71 6.24
C ILE A 81 -3.75 -1.17 6.58
N LYS A 82 -3.91 -2.27 7.34
CA LYS A 82 -5.21 -2.85 7.69
C LYS A 82 -6.04 -1.98 8.65
N TYR A 83 -5.44 -0.96 9.27
CA TYR A 83 -6.15 -0.04 10.15
C TYR A 83 -6.82 1.12 9.40
N PHE A 84 -6.54 1.30 8.11
CA PHE A 84 -7.04 2.43 7.33
C PHE A 84 -8.20 2.02 6.43
N GLU A 85 -9.33 2.72 6.56
CA GLU A 85 -10.45 2.65 5.63
C GLU A 85 -10.32 3.75 4.57
N ALA A 86 -9.44 3.51 3.59
CA ALA A 86 -9.12 4.48 2.54
C ALA A 86 -9.21 3.85 1.13
N ASP A 87 -9.58 4.68 0.16
CA ASP A 87 -9.56 4.30 -1.26
C ASP A 87 -8.12 4.30 -1.79
N ILE A 88 -7.33 5.30 -1.38
CA ILE A 88 -5.93 5.49 -1.76
C ILE A 88 -5.08 5.77 -0.51
N ILE A 89 -4.01 5.00 -0.33
CA ILE A 89 -2.99 5.24 0.69
C ILE A 89 -1.73 5.79 0.03
N LEU A 90 -1.32 6.97 0.47
CA LEU A 90 -0.06 7.59 0.10
C LEU A 90 1.02 7.24 1.13
N ILE A 91 2.13 6.67 0.69
CA ILE A 91 3.21 6.21 1.58
C ILE A 91 4.44 7.08 1.41
N GLU A 92 4.77 7.90 2.40
CA GLU A 92 6.06 8.61 2.43
C GLU A 92 7.16 7.70 2.99
N GLY A 93 8.14 7.34 2.17
CA GLY A 93 9.25 6.48 2.57
C GLY A 93 9.13 5.04 2.03
N PHE A 94 9.51 4.04 2.83
CA PHE A 94 9.56 2.63 2.41
C PHE A 94 10.26 2.42 1.05
N LYS A 95 11.41 3.07 0.83
CA LYS A 95 12.14 3.06 -0.46
C LYS A 95 12.36 1.65 -1.02
N LYS A 96 12.58 0.67 -0.14
CA LYS A 96 12.90 -0.72 -0.50
C LYS A 96 11.67 -1.58 -0.78
N GLU A 97 10.47 -1.12 -0.44
CA GLU A 97 9.25 -1.90 -0.63
C GLU A 97 8.95 -2.08 -2.13
N LYS A 98 8.54 -3.28 -2.52
CA LYS A 98 8.51 -3.70 -3.94
C LYS A 98 7.12 -4.06 -4.45
N THR A 99 6.10 -3.82 -3.64
CA THR A 99 4.74 -4.29 -3.90
C THR A 99 3.76 -3.19 -4.32
N PHE A 100 4.23 -1.97 -4.55
CA PHE A 100 3.44 -0.84 -5.04
C PHE A 100 4.30 0.14 -5.85
N PRO A 101 3.67 0.92 -6.75
CA PRO A 101 4.36 1.91 -7.58
C PRO A 101 4.75 3.16 -6.79
N LYS A 102 5.67 3.96 -7.33
CA LYS A 102 6.31 5.08 -6.62
C LYS A 102 6.39 6.35 -7.47
N ILE A 103 6.25 7.49 -6.82
CA ILE A 103 6.64 8.81 -7.33
C ILE A 103 7.97 9.19 -6.71
N VAL A 104 8.93 9.63 -7.53
CA VAL A 104 10.30 9.94 -7.06
C VAL A 104 10.55 11.44 -7.03
N CYS A 105 10.66 11.99 -5.83
CA CYS A 105 11.06 13.37 -5.60
C CYS A 105 12.58 13.52 -5.68
N LEU A 106 13.07 14.12 -6.77
CA LEU A 106 14.49 14.32 -7.05
C LEU A 106 14.94 15.76 -6.76
N ARG A 107 16.19 15.89 -6.33
CA ARG A 107 16.92 17.16 -6.21
C ARG A 107 17.95 17.33 -7.31
N GLU A 108 18.55 16.21 -7.73
CA GLU A 108 19.62 16.17 -8.73
C GLU A 108 19.60 14.85 -9.52
N LYS A 109 20.34 14.82 -10.64
CA LYS A 109 20.28 13.73 -11.63
C LYS A 109 20.89 12.42 -11.11
N SER A 110 21.93 12.50 -10.28
CA SER A 110 22.63 11.38 -9.63
C SER A 110 21.68 10.51 -8.80
N GLU A 111 20.69 11.10 -8.14
CA GLU A 111 19.74 10.38 -7.27
C GLU A 111 18.88 9.35 -8.03
N LYS A 112 18.75 9.46 -9.36
CA LYS A 112 18.02 8.47 -10.17
C LYS A 112 18.63 7.08 -10.03
N ALA A 113 19.96 6.96 -10.02
CA ALA A 113 20.65 5.67 -9.93
C ALA A 113 20.35 4.93 -8.60
N GLU A 114 20.05 5.67 -7.54
CA GLU A 114 19.83 5.10 -6.20
C GLU A 114 18.35 4.85 -5.88
N LEU A 115 17.45 5.65 -6.47
CA LEU A 115 16.02 5.61 -6.18
C LEU A 115 15.22 4.83 -7.22
N PHE A 116 15.81 4.53 -8.39
CA PHE A 116 15.13 3.82 -9.45
C PHE A 116 15.23 2.30 -9.28
N ASP A 117 14.09 1.64 -9.39
CA ASP A 117 13.91 0.20 -9.21
C ASP A 117 12.83 -0.38 -10.16
N GLY A 118 12.45 0.34 -11.20
CA GLY A 118 11.42 -0.09 -12.14
C GLY A 118 9.99 0.03 -11.63
N LEU A 119 9.75 0.56 -10.42
CA LEU A 119 8.41 0.86 -9.90
C LEU A 119 8.03 2.34 -9.98
N GLN A 120 8.87 3.17 -10.61
CA GLN A 120 8.65 4.60 -10.74
C GLN A 120 7.57 4.89 -11.78
N LEU A 121 6.57 5.68 -11.41
CA LEU A 121 5.57 6.20 -12.34
C LEU A 121 6.02 7.52 -12.97
N CYS A 122 6.60 8.39 -12.16
CA CYS A 122 7.14 9.68 -12.58
C CYS A 122 8.13 10.24 -11.56
N THR A 123 8.80 11.31 -11.97
CA THR A 123 9.71 12.11 -11.16
C THR A 123 9.15 13.51 -10.91
N THR A 124 9.39 14.03 -9.70
CA THR A 124 8.92 15.35 -9.28
C THR A 124 10.05 16.16 -8.66
N GLY A 125 9.98 17.49 -8.73
CA GLY A 125 10.94 18.37 -8.05
C GLY A 125 10.44 19.81 -7.96
N PHE A 126 11.27 20.69 -7.40
CA PHE A 126 11.01 22.13 -7.28
C PHE A 126 11.63 22.97 -8.41
N THR A 127 11.92 22.37 -9.56
CA THR A 127 12.74 23.01 -10.59
C THR A 127 12.07 24.30 -11.09
N SER A 128 12.75 25.44 -10.92
CA SER A 128 12.41 26.69 -11.60
C SER A 128 12.75 26.57 -13.09
N LYS A 129 12.12 27.40 -13.94
CA LYS A 129 12.30 27.41 -15.41
C LYS A 129 13.75 27.67 -15.90
N GLU A 130 14.74 27.78 -15.02
CA GLU A 130 16.09 28.26 -15.32
C GLU A 130 17.14 27.17 -15.58
N VAL A 131 16.79 25.88 -15.50
CA VAL A 131 17.74 24.78 -15.81
C VAL A 131 17.39 24.17 -17.17
N ASN A 132 18.30 24.33 -18.14
CA ASN A 132 18.19 23.86 -19.54
C ASN A 132 18.05 22.33 -19.70
N GLU A 133 18.16 21.53 -18.63
CA GLU A 133 17.78 20.11 -18.64
C GLU A 133 16.59 19.88 -17.69
N LYS A 134 15.49 19.36 -18.24
CA LYS A 134 14.31 18.99 -17.45
C LYS A 134 14.63 17.77 -16.57
N LEU A 135 15.06 18.03 -15.34
CA LEU A 135 15.45 17.01 -14.35
C LEU A 135 14.30 16.04 -14.02
N CYS A 136 13.11 16.61 -13.82
CA CYS A 136 11.90 15.93 -13.35
C CYS A 136 10.76 16.04 -14.37
N ASP A 137 9.89 15.04 -14.41
CA ASP A 137 8.72 15.02 -15.30
C ASP A 137 7.74 16.14 -14.96
N PHE A 138 7.56 16.39 -13.65
CA PHE A 138 6.56 17.30 -13.07
C PHE A 138 7.16 18.26 -12.03
N ASN A 139 6.60 19.47 -11.95
CA ASN A 139 6.95 20.46 -10.94
C ASN A 139 5.92 20.49 -9.80
N ILE A 140 6.38 20.34 -8.56
CA ILE A 140 5.52 20.33 -7.36
C ILE A 140 4.79 21.67 -7.15
N LEU A 141 5.33 22.77 -7.68
CA LEU A 141 4.73 24.11 -7.58
C LEU A 141 3.66 24.38 -8.64
N ASN A 142 3.49 23.49 -9.62
CA ASN A 142 2.53 23.65 -10.71
C ASN A 142 1.29 22.79 -10.45
N ASP A 143 0.14 23.43 -10.22
CA ASP A 143 -1.09 22.72 -9.87
C ASP A 143 -1.62 21.84 -11.01
N GLU A 144 -1.38 22.19 -12.28
CA GLU A 144 -1.72 21.32 -13.42
C GLU A 144 -0.85 20.05 -13.46
N ASP A 145 0.39 20.13 -12.97
CA ASP A 145 1.23 18.94 -12.82
C ASP A 145 0.73 18.08 -11.64
N ILE A 146 0.27 18.68 -10.54
CA ILE A 146 -0.36 17.96 -9.43
C ILE A 146 -1.60 17.20 -9.91
N LYS A 147 -2.47 17.83 -10.70
CA LYS A 147 -3.65 17.17 -11.29
C LYS A 147 -3.28 15.95 -12.12
N LYS A 148 -2.22 16.03 -12.92
CA LYS A 148 -1.72 14.89 -13.71
C LYS A 148 -1.14 13.80 -12.83
N ILE A 149 -0.40 14.16 -11.77
CA ILE A 149 0.10 13.19 -10.79
C ILE A 149 -1.08 12.50 -10.08
N ALA A 150 -2.14 13.23 -9.75
CA ALA A 150 -3.34 12.67 -9.15
C ALA A 150 -4.04 11.68 -10.10
N GLU A 151 -4.15 11.98 -11.39
CA GLU A 151 -4.67 11.02 -12.39
C GLU A 151 -3.81 9.76 -12.48
N MET A 152 -2.48 9.90 -12.46
CA MET A 152 -1.57 8.76 -12.43
C MET A 152 -1.74 7.94 -11.14
N ALA A 153 -1.87 8.61 -9.98
CA ALA A 153 -2.12 7.93 -8.71
C ALA A 153 -3.46 7.19 -8.76
N ILE A 154 -4.53 7.78 -9.27
CA ILE A 154 -5.82 7.12 -9.40
C ILE A 154 -5.71 5.88 -10.31
N ASN A 155 -5.12 6.02 -11.49
CA ASN A 155 -5.18 4.98 -12.51
C ASN A 155 -4.13 3.89 -12.38
N LYS A 156 -2.97 4.21 -11.79
CA LYS A 156 -1.80 3.32 -11.78
C LYS A 156 -1.39 2.84 -10.39
N SER A 157 -1.98 3.34 -9.31
CA SER A 157 -1.66 2.85 -7.97
C SER A 157 -2.23 1.46 -7.72
N PHE A 158 -1.45 0.61 -7.04
CA PHE A 158 -1.83 -0.76 -6.71
C PHE A 158 -1.05 -1.25 -5.48
N LYS A 159 -1.51 -2.35 -4.89
CA LYS A 159 -0.78 -3.07 -3.84
C LYS A 159 -0.83 -4.57 -4.10
N LEU A 160 0.33 -5.17 -4.34
CA LEU A 160 0.48 -6.62 -4.38
C LEU A 160 0.56 -7.20 -2.96
N PRO A 161 0.17 -8.47 -2.75
CA PRO A 161 -0.02 -9.05 -1.43
C PRO A 161 1.29 -9.44 -0.72
N ASN A 162 2.45 -9.25 -1.37
CA ASN A 162 3.78 -9.55 -0.82
C ASN A 162 3.96 -11.01 -0.36
N LEU A 163 3.30 -11.95 -1.04
CA LEU A 163 3.35 -13.39 -0.72
C LEU A 163 4.47 -14.12 -1.48
N ASN A 164 5.01 -13.53 -2.55
CA ASN A 164 6.09 -14.09 -3.38
C ASN A 164 5.85 -15.56 -3.78
N CYS A 165 4.63 -15.89 -4.18
CA CYS A 165 4.20 -17.28 -4.38
C CYS A 165 4.58 -17.91 -5.74
N GLY A 166 5.03 -17.14 -6.73
CA GLY A 166 5.41 -17.67 -8.04
C GLY A 166 4.27 -17.92 -9.04
N GLU A 167 3.02 -17.99 -8.58
CA GLU A 167 1.86 -18.46 -9.39
C GLU A 167 1.46 -17.55 -10.55
N CYS A 168 1.90 -16.28 -10.54
CA CYS A 168 1.72 -15.34 -11.63
C CYS A 168 2.78 -15.46 -12.74
N GLY A 169 3.71 -16.41 -12.63
CA GLY A 169 4.81 -16.62 -13.57
C GLY A 169 6.07 -15.79 -13.29
N TYR A 170 6.07 -14.97 -12.23
CA TYR A 170 7.24 -14.22 -11.76
C TYR A 170 7.76 -14.78 -10.45
N GLN A 171 9.09 -14.75 -10.25
CA GLN A 171 9.75 -15.29 -9.06
C GLN A 171 9.21 -14.74 -7.75
N ASP A 172 8.87 -13.46 -7.72
CA ASP A 172 8.35 -12.75 -6.56
C ASP A 172 7.32 -11.68 -7.00
N CYS A 173 6.69 -11.02 -6.02
CA CYS A 173 5.76 -9.94 -6.31
C CYS A 173 6.43 -8.75 -7.00
N TYR A 174 7.74 -8.56 -6.84
CA TYR A 174 8.46 -7.44 -7.44
C TYR A 174 8.50 -7.56 -8.97
N GLY A 175 8.79 -8.76 -9.50
CA GLY A 175 8.77 -9.00 -10.94
C GLY A 175 7.42 -8.65 -11.58
N LEU A 176 6.31 -9.11 -10.97
CA LEU A 176 4.98 -8.74 -11.45
C LEU A 176 4.70 -7.23 -11.31
N ALA A 177 5.09 -6.62 -10.19
CA ALA A 177 4.90 -5.18 -9.97
C ALA A 177 5.58 -4.32 -11.06
N GLN A 178 6.79 -4.70 -11.48
CA GLN A 178 7.50 -4.01 -12.55
C GLN A 178 6.76 -4.11 -13.89
N GLU A 179 6.22 -5.28 -14.23
CA GLU A 179 5.48 -5.47 -15.48
C GLU A 179 4.13 -4.75 -15.47
N ILE A 180 3.48 -4.64 -14.31
CA ILE A 180 2.29 -3.79 -14.15
C ILE A 180 2.65 -2.32 -14.37
N VAL A 181 3.75 -1.83 -13.79
CA VAL A 181 4.20 -0.43 -13.97
C VAL A 181 4.53 -0.13 -15.43
N LYS A 182 5.14 -1.08 -16.15
CA LYS A 182 5.42 -0.97 -17.59
C LYS A 182 4.16 -1.02 -18.46
N GLY A 183 3.03 -1.50 -17.92
CA GLY A 183 1.77 -1.68 -18.65
C GLY A 183 1.68 -2.98 -19.44
N ASN A 184 2.58 -3.94 -19.20
CA ASN A 184 2.57 -5.26 -19.84
C ASN A 184 1.63 -6.25 -19.12
N LYS A 185 1.26 -5.93 -17.88
CA LYS A 185 0.40 -6.73 -16.99
C LYS A 185 -0.59 -5.84 -16.25
N ILE A 186 -1.66 -6.44 -15.74
CA ILE A 186 -2.66 -5.80 -14.89
C ILE A 186 -2.68 -6.46 -13.50
N LEU A 187 -3.37 -5.83 -12.56
CA LEU A 187 -3.43 -6.32 -11.18
C LEU A 187 -4.06 -7.72 -11.08
N ASP A 188 -5.04 -8.01 -11.94
CA ASP A 188 -5.77 -9.27 -12.02
C ASP A 188 -4.90 -10.44 -12.49
N ASP A 189 -3.71 -10.17 -13.06
CA ASP A 189 -2.71 -11.20 -13.34
C ASP A 189 -2.11 -11.80 -12.04
N CYS A 190 -2.45 -11.29 -10.85
CA CYS A 190 -2.05 -11.87 -9.57
C CYS A 190 -3.13 -12.84 -9.04
N PRO A 191 -2.93 -14.18 -9.08
CA PRO A 191 -3.93 -15.14 -8.62
C PRO A 191 -4.24 -15.06 -7.11
N SER A 192 -3.41 -14.36 -6.35
CA SER A 192 -3.58 -14.19 -4.90
C SER A 192 -4.55 -13.07 -4.53
N LEU A 193 -4.88 -12.16 -5.47
CA LEU A 193 -5.81 -11.06 -5.22
C LEU A 193 -7.27 -11.51 -5.38
N GLU A 194 -7.52 -12.50 -6.24
CA GLU A 194 -8.80 -13.19 -6.36
C GLU A 194 -8.62 -14.67 -5.98
N PRO A 195 -8.47 -14.98 -4.68
CA PRO A 195 -8.21 -16.34 -4.27
C PRO A 195 -9.43 -17.23 -4.55
N SER A 196 -9.19 -18.44 -5.05
CA SER A 196 -10.23 -19.45 -5.27
C SER A 196 -10.94 -19.92 -3.99
N THR A 197 -10.48 -19.47 -2.83
CA THR A 197 -11.01 -19.83 -1.52
C THR A 197 -10.83 -18.67 -0.57
N LEU A 198 -11.93 -18.29 0.09
CA LEU A 198 -11.95 -17.23 1.07
C LEU A 198 -12.25 -17.84 2.45
N VAL A 199 -11.35 -17.62 3.41
CA VAL A 199 -11.52 -18.06 4.79
C VAL A 199 -11.66 -16.85 5.70
N LYS A 200 -12.71 -16.84 6.52
CA LYS A 200 -12.93 -15.81 7.55
C LYS A 200 -12.82 -16.43 8.95
N VAL A 201 -12.05 -15.80 9.82
CA VAL A 201 -11.97 -16.14 11.25
C VAL A 201 -12.39 -14.90 12.04
N ASN A 202 -13.45 -15.03 12.85
CA ASN A 202 -14.06 -13.90 13.58
C ASN A 202 -14.39 -12.72 12.65
N GLY A 203 -14.92 -13.01 11.46
CA GLY A 203 -15.25 -12.01 10.43
C GLY A 203 -14.04 -11.44 9.67
N LYS A 204 -12.80 -11.68 10.12
CA LYS A 204 -11.59 -11.20 9.44
C LYS A 204 -11.16 -12.19 8.35
N ILE A 205 -10.93 -11.68 7.14
CA ILE A 205 -10.39 -12.47 6.03
C ILE A 205 -8.95 -12.86 6.36
N ILE A 206 -8.63 -14.15 6.23
CA ILE A 206 -7.29 -14.68 6.38
C ILE A 206 -6.65 -14.75 4.99
N SER A 207 -5.73 -13.84 4.71
CA SER A 207 -4.90 -13.90 3.51
C SER A 207 -4.04 -15.18 3.54
N MET A 208 -4.02 -15.89 2.43
CA MET A 208 -3.21 -17.10 2.26
C MET A 208 -2.65 -17.15 0.85
N ASN A 209 -1.56 -17.89 0.69
CA ASN A 209 -1.02 -18.12 -0.65
C ASN A 209 -1.96 -19.03 -1.47
N PRO A 210 -1.83 -19.03 -2.81
CA PRO A 210 -2.73 -19.79 -3.68
C PRO A 210 -2.66 -21.30 -3.46
N PHE A 211 -1.51 -21.83 -3.06
CA PHE A 211 -1.34 -23.25 -2.76
C PHE A 211 -2.24 -23.71 -1.60
N ILE A 212 -2.24 -22.96 -0.48
CA ILE A 212 -3.10 -23.25 0.67
C ILE A 212 -4.58 -23.07 0.30
N ALA A 213 -4.93 -22.02 -0.45
CA ALA A 213 -6.29 -21.84 -0.96
C ALA A 213 -6.75 -23.05 -1.78
N LYS A 214 -5.89 -23.56 -2.67
CA LYS A 214 -6.16 -24.75 -3.49
C LYS A 214 -6.31 -26.03 -2.66
N ILE A 215 -5.47 -26.22 -1.63
CA ILE A 215 -5.60 -27.35 -0.70
C ILE A 215 -6.97 -27.32 -0.02
N ILE A 216 -7.37 -26.18 0.54
CA ILE A 216 -8.66 -26.05 1.23
C ILE A 216 -9.80 -26.31 0.25
N LYS A 217 -9.79 -25.67 -0.93
CA LYS A 217 -10.78 -25.90 -1.99
C LYS A 217 -10.95 -27.38 -2.31
N ASN A 218 -9.85 -28.06 -2.61
CA ASN A 218 -9.87 -29.45 -3.05
C ASN A 218 -10.31 -30.38 -1.93
N THR A 219 -9.88 -30.12 -0.70
CA THR A 219 -10.25 -30.90 0.49
C THR A 219 -11.75 -30.80 0.75
N ILE A 220 -12.27 -29.57 0.78
CA ILE A 220 -13.68 -29.30 1.03
C ILE A 220 -14.56 -29.82 -0.11
N THR A 221 -14.18 -29.57 -1.37
CA THR A 221 -14.92 -30.06 -2.54
C THR A 221 -14.94 -31.58 -2.56
N GLY A 222 -13.80 -32.23 -2.27
CA GLY A 222 -13.71 -33.69 -2.18
C GLY A 222 -14.64 -34.25 -1.11
N LEU A 223 -14.64 -33.66 0.09
CA LEU A 223 -15.51 -34.08 1.19
C LEU A 223 -17.00 -33.91 0.83
N LEU A 224 -17.39 -32.75 0.30
CA LEU A 224 -18.78 -32.47 -0.08
C LEU A 224 -19.27 -33.32 -1.26
N SER A 225 -18.38 -33.67 -2.20
CA SER A 225 -18.75 -34.49 -3.36
C SER A 225 -19.25 -35.90 -3.00
N SER A 226 -18.92 -36.38 -1.79
CA SER A 226 -19.40 -37.65 -1.26
C SER A 226 -20.81 -37.58 -0.65
N LEU A 227 -21.35 -36.38 -0.43
CA LEU A 227 -22.64 -36.18 0.24
C LEU A 227 -23.81 -36.33 -0.75
N LYS A 228 -24.86 -37.02 -0.31
CA LYS A 228 -26.10 -37.16 -1.08
C LYS A 228 -26.76 -35.79 -1.26
N GLY A 229 -27.05 -35.42 -2.51
CA GLY A 229 -27.68 -34.14 -2.85
C GLY A 229 -26.71 -32.99 -3.10
N PHE A 230 -25.40 -33.23 -3.11
CA PHE A 230 -24.43 -32.22 -3.51
C PHE A 230 -24.61 -31.80 -4.98
N ILE A 231 -24.63 -30.49 -5.22
CA ILE A 231 -24.68 -29.87 -6.55
C ILE A 231 -23.44 -28.99 -6.68
N LYS A 232 -22.80 -29.02 -7.85
CA LYS A 232 -21.65 -28.13 -8.13
C LYS A 232 -22.08 -26.66 -8.12
N GLY A 233 -21.34 -25.83 -7.41
CA GLY A 233 -21.57 -24.39 -7.31
C GLY A 233 -20.65 -23.77 -6.25
N ASP A 234 -20.92 -22.52 -5.89
CA ASP A 234 -20.22 -21.87 -4.78
C ASP A 234 -20.56 -22.53 -3.45
N ILE A 235 -19.54 -22.71 -2.62
CA ILE A 235 -19.63 -23.43 -1.35
C ILE A 235 -19.38 -22.44 -0.21
N GLU A 236 -20.37 -22.27 0.67
CA GLU A 236 -20.21 -21.56 1.94
C GLU A 236 -20.23 -22.56 3.11
N ILE A 237 -19.21 -22.52 3.97
CA ILE A 237 -19.11 -23.37 5.16
C ILE A 237 -18.99 -22.48 6.39
N LYS A 238 -19.87 -22.71 7.36
CA LYS A 238 -19.88 -22.00 8.65
C LYS A 238 -19.65 -22.98 9.80
N ILE A 239 -18.46 -22.90 10.41
CA ILE A 239 -18.11 -23.67 11.60
C ILE A 239 -18.35 -22.79 12.83
N LYS A 240 -19.28 -23.18 13.70
CA LYS A 240 -19.55 -22.47 14.97
C LYS A 240 -18.60 -23.00 16.05
N GLN A 241 -17.86 -22.11 16.71
CA GLN A 241 -17.22 -22.47 17.98
C GLN A 241 -18.32 -22.62 19.04
N LYS A 242 -18.29 -23.73 19.77
CA LYS A 242 -19.16 -23.98 20.94
C LYS A 242 -18.47 -23.46 22.20
#